data_AF-A0ABD1FLY7-F1
#
_entry.id   AF-A0ABD1FLY7-F1
#
_cell.length_a   1.000
_cell.length_b   1.000
_cell.length_c   1.000
_cell.angle_alpha   90.00
_cell.angle_beta   90.00
_cell.angle_gamma   90.00
#
_symmetry.space_group_name_H-M   'P 1'
#
loop_
_entity.id
_entity.type
_entity.pdbx_description
1 polymer ?
#
loop_
_entity_poly.entity_id
_entity_poly.type
_entity_poly.pdbx_seq_one_letter_code
_entity_poly.pdbx_strand_id
1 'polypeptide(L)'
;MMWRKKKVGRWRKIRKEAGEDVEEEEGWQVEKDQDGKSNDKLTMRQDEEEWIEYQKVMQDVVERSGLDQRTFYDIRGNHDNFGASVTGRSLDFFSRYSINAQLHRSRKVNSITIQTSKRKVLFVGFDSTMYSGLRGLTNLFEHPTDELLAEVDSELLQWDSQYAHPVTKVSFSHFPLHFLLPPGLERLEGYIQNASSCHDIDARTDVFWEWEMSDWRKSRAMRVLAIDRGHISFVDVNFTLGAEKTIILPTYPLDSHFSSMSNYKCDLSPYGHIRALVFSVSPIVSVEAKVYDTSSRNLIIVLDTPMKKLDGSRGDLYVAPWHIQAFEDPPLERYVLQIEATDFRVGRQPLNLGRSQ
;
A
#
# COMPACT_ATOMS: atom_id res chain seq x y z
N MET A 1 -19.43 6.96 12.04
CA MET A 1 -19.66 5.53 12.41
C MET A 1 -21.06 5.33 13.04
N MET A 2 -22.07 4.86 12.30
CA MET A 2 -23.43 4.62 12.84
C MET A 2 -23.71 3.12 12.99
N TRP A 3 -24.13 2.69 14.17
CA TRP A 3 -24.49 1.30 14.48
C TRP A 3 -26.02 1.17 14.40
N ARG A 4 -26.55 0.38 13.47
CA ARG A 4 -27.98 0.01 13.50
C ARG A 4 -28.14 -1.35 14.18
N LYS A 5 -28.82 -1.36 15.34
CA LYS A 5 -29.20 -2.59 16.04
C LYS A 5 -30.30 -3.30 15.28
N LYS A 6 -30.10 -4.57 14.92
CA LYS A 6 -31.15 -5.45 14.37
C LYS A 6 -31.50 -6.50 15.44
N LYS A 7 -32.79 -6.66 15.74
CA LYS A 7 -33.27 -7.61 16.75
C LYS A 7 -33.21 -9.02 16.15
N VAL A 8 -32.29 -9.87 16.62
CA VAL A 8 -32.12 -11.24 16.07
C VAL A 8 -32.63 -12.27 17.07
N GLY A 9 -33.96 -12.28 17.25
CA GLY A 9 -34.69 -13.36 17.93
C GLY A 9 -34.46 -13.50 19.44
N ARG A 10 -35.45 -14.10 20.13
CA ARG A 10 -35.32 -14.56 21.52
C ARG A 10 -34.72 -15.96 21.53
N TRP A 11 -33.64 -16.17 22.27
CA TRP A 11 -33.13 -17.51 22.55
C TRP A 11 -33.53 -17.92 23.96
N ARG A 12 -34.14 -19.10 24.11
CA ARG A 12 -34.39 -19.71 25.42
C ARG A 12 -33.25 -20.65 25.77
N LYS A 13 -32.55 -20.36 26.86
CA LYS A 13 -31.56 -21.28 27.43
C LYS A 13 -32.32 -22.35 28.22
N ILE A 14 -32.54 -23.52 27.63
CA ILE A 14 -33.11 -24.66 28.38
C ILE A 14 -31.95 -25.33 29.12
N ARG A 15 -31.77 -25.00 30.40
CA ARG A 15 -31.03 -25.85 31.34
C ARG A 15 -32.01 -26.86 31.94
N LYS A 16 -31.78 -28.15 31.69
CA LYS A 16 -32.38 -29.21 32.51
C LYS A 16 -31.61 -29.25 33.83
N GLU A 17 -32.21 -28.73 34.89
CA GLU A 17 -32.46 -29.40 36.18
C GLU A 17 -32.76 -28.39 37.29
N ALA A 18 -33.78 -28.73 38.07
CA ALA A 18 -34.18 -28.21 39.38
C ALA A 18 -34.33 -26.68 39.54
N GLY A 19 -35.55 -26.20 39.23
CA GLY A 19 -36.26 -25.11 39.90
C GLY A 19 -35.49 -23.86 40.28
N GLU A 20 -35.46 -22.87 39.39
CA GLU A 20 -35.43 -21.43 39.70
C GLU A 20 -35.68 -20.61 38.41
N ASP A 21 -36.09 -19.35 38.59
CA ASP A 21 -36.77 -18.49 37.62
C ASP A 21 -36.08 -18.31 36.24
N VAL A 22 -36.91 -18.20 35.19
CA VAL A 22 -36.50 -18.03 33.79
C VAL A 22 -36.21 -16.55 33.50
N GLU A 23 -34.94 -16.15 33.43
CA GLU A 23 -34.54 -14.87 32.83
C GLU A 23 -34.43 -14.98 31.30
N GLU A 24 -35.17 -14.13 30.58
CA GLU A 24 -35.04 -13.94 29.13
C GLU A 24 -33.98 -12.87 28.84
N GLU A 25 -32.81 -13.26 28.36
CA GLU A 25 -31.82 -12.29 27.82
C GLU A 25 -32.07 -12.00 26.33
N GLU A 26 -32.08 -10.71 25.97
CA GLU A 26 -32.17 -10.24 24.59
C GLU A 26 -30.78 -10.17 23.93
N GLY A 27 -30.54 -11.04 22.93
CA GLY A 27 -29.33 -10.99 22.11
C GLY A 27 -29.44 -10.01 20.94
N TRP A 28 -28.45 -9.14 20.78
CA TRP A 28 -28.30 -8.23 19.64
C TRP A 28 -27.11 -8.64 18.79
N GLN A 29 -27.30 -8.84 17.48
CA GLN A 29 -26.21 -8.92 16.51
C GLN A 29 -26.09 -7.60 15.75
N VAL A 30 -24.84 -7.17 15.55
CA VAL A 30 -24.50 -6.06 14.65
C VAL A 30 -23.88 -6.68 13.40
N GLU A 31 -24.55 -6.53 12.25
CA GLU A 31 -23.94 -6.77 10.95
C GLU A 31 -23.51 -5.43 10.33
N LYS A 32 -22.28 -5.38 9.79
CA LYS A 32 -21.73 -4.23 9.08
C LYS A 32 -21.56 -4.60 7.60
N ASP A 33 -22.42 -4.08 6.73
CA ASP A 33 -22.26 -4.20 5.27
C ASP A 33 -21.55 -2.97 4.73
N GLN A 34 -20.25 -3.10 4.44
CA GLN A 34 -19.37 -2.02 3.94
C GLN A 34 -19.23 -2.04 2.41
N ASP A 35 -20.28 -2.43 1.68
CA ASP A 35 -20.14 -2.88 0.29
C ASP A 35 -21.37 -2.56 -0.56
N GLY A 36 -22.19 -1.61 -0.10
CA GLY A 36 -23.41 -1.20 -0.80
C GLY A 36 -24.49 -2.29 -0.93
N LYS A 37 -24.32 -3.46 -0.29
CA LYS A 37 -25.23 -4.61 -0.40
C LYS A 37 -26.53 -4.33 0.35
N SER A 38 -27.66 -4.56 -0.32
CA SER A 38 -28.97 -4.55 0.32
C SER A 38 -29.09 -5.68 1.35
N ASN A 39 -30.04 -5.55 2.27
CA ASN A 39 -30.28 -6.53 3.34
C ASN A 39 -30.60 -7.95 2.83
N ASP A 40 -31.10 -8.08 1.59
CA ASP A 40 -31.34 -9.35 0.92
C ASP A 40 -30.10 -9.87 0.15
N LYS A 41 -29.02 -9.09 0.11
CA LYS A 41 -27.76 -9.31 -0.63
C LYS A 41 -27.94 -9.40 -2.15
N LEU A 42 -29.10 -8.97 -2.68
CA LEU A 42 -29.45 -9.12 -4.10
C LEU A 42 -29.15 -7.87 -4.94
N THR A 43 -29.02 -6.70 -4.31
CA THR A 43 -28.75 -5.44 -5.01
C THR A 43 -27.59 -4.70 -4.38
N MET A 44 -26.75 -4.09 -5.21
CA MET A 44 -25.68 -3.23 -4.75
C MET A 44 -25.98 -1.78 -5.14
N ARG A 45 -25.81 -0.84 -4.21
CA ARG A 45 -26.00 0.59 -4.40
C ARG A 45 -24.89 1.37 -3.70
N GLN A 46 -24.57 2.55 -4.21
CA GLN A 46 -23.74 3.48 -3.45
C GLN A 46 -24.51 4.01 -2.22
N ASP A 47 -23.79 4.31 -1.15
CA ASP A 47 -24.32 4.96 0.05
C ASP A 47 -23.65 6.33 0.24
N GLU A 48 -24.44 7.41 0.14
CA GLU A 48 -23.93 8.78 0.29
C GLU A 48 -23.39 9.02 1.71
N GLU A 49 -23.92 8.33 2.73
CA GLU A 49 -23.42 8.47 4.10
C GLU A 49 -21.98 7.96 4.24
N GLU A 50 -21.60 6.92 3.49
CA GLU A 50 -20.22 6.41 3.45
C GLU A 50 -19.27 7.42 2.78
N TRP A 51 -19.72 8.10 1.73
CA TRP A 51 -18.94 9.15 1.06
C TRP A 51 -18.78 10.42 1.90
N ILE A 52 -19.82 10.80 2.64
CA ILE A 52 -19.74 11.91 3.61
C ILE A 52 -18.76 11.57 4.73
N GLU A 53 -18.77 10.32 5.23
CA GLU A 53 -17.79 9.87 6.23
C GLU A 53 -16.38 9.84 5.64
N TYR A 54 -16.20 9.31 4.43
CA TYR A 54 -14.92 9.30 3.72
C TYR A 54 -14.34 10.72 3.63
N GLN A 55 -15.13 11.69 3.17
CA GLN A 55 -14.69 13.07 3.03
C GLN A 55 -14.23 13.67 4.38
N LYS A 56 -15.00 13.44 5.45
CA LYS A 56 -14.64 13.89 6.80
C LYS A 56 -13.35 13.26 7.30
N VAL A 57 -13.20 11.95 7.10
CA VAL A 57 -11.99 11.21 7.51
C VAL A 57 -10.78 11.71 6.74
N MET A 58 -10.89 11.90 5.42
CA MET A 58 -9.79 12.42 4.62
C MET A 58 -9.42 13.85 4.99
N GLN A 59 -10.40 14.69 5.34
CA GLN A 59 -10.13 16.02 5.87
C GLN A 59 -9.36 15.96 7.20
N ASP A 60 -9.77 15.10 8.15
CA ASP A 60 -9.04 14.87 9.41
C ASP A 60 -7.60 14.38 9.15
N VAL A 61 -7.41 13.48 8.18
CA VAL A 61 -6.09 12.98 7.80
C VAL A 61 -5.21 14.11 7.25
N VAL A 62 -5.73 14.94 6.34
CA VAL A 62 -5.01 16.09 5.78
C VAL A 62 -4.62 17.06 6.90
N GLU A 63 -5.57 17.43 7.76
CA GLU A 63 -5.35 18.39 8.86
C GLU A 63 -4.32 17.87 9.87
N ARG A 64 -4.46 16.62 10.32
CA ARG A 64 -3.58 16.03 11.35
C ARG A 64 -2.21 15.65 10.83
N SER A 65 -2.10 15.25 9.57
CA SER A 65 -0.80 14.94 8.96
C SER A 65 0.00 16.19 8.62
N GLY A 66 -0.67 17.34 8.44
CA GLY A 66 -0.04 18.57 7.95
C GLY A 66 0.47 18.47 6.51
N LEU A 67 0.06 17.43 5.78
CA LEU A 67 0.39 17.26 4.36
C LEU A 67 -0.53 18.13 3.51
N ASP A 68 -0.01 18.64 2.40
CA ASP A 68 -0.83 19.33 1.40
C ASP A 68 -1.86 18.35 0.83
N GLN A 69 -3.13 18.76 0.76
CA GLN A 69 -4.22 17.95 0.18
C GLN A 69 -3.87 17.47 -1.24
N ARG A 70 -3.05 18.23 -1.99
CA ARG A 70 -2.57 17.87 -3.33
C ARG A 70 -1.70 16.61 -3.35
N THR A 71 -1.17 16.16 -2.22
CA THR A 71 -0.40 14.92 -2.11
C THR A 71 -1.29 13.67 -2.11
N PHE A 72 -2.59 13.82 -1.85
CA PHE A 72 -3.53 12.71 -1.82
C PHE A 72 -4.15 12.47 -3.20
N TYR A 73 -4.26 11.20 -3.57
CA TYR A 73 -4.84 10.74 -4.83
C TYR A 73 -5.76 9.55 -4.52
N ASP A 74 -6.97 9.62 -5.04
CA ASP A 74 -7.98 8.57 -4.95
C ASP A 74 -8.40 8.12 -6.36
N ILE A 75 -8.63 6.81 -6.52
CA ILE A 75 -9.11 6.23 -7.76
C ILE A 75 -10.47 5.61 -7.50
N ARG A 76 -11.35 5.75 -8.49
CA ARG A 76 -12.70 5.19 -8.47
C ARG A 76 -12.63 3.66 -8.51
N GLY A 77 -13.35 3.01 -7.61
CA GLY A 77 -13.60 1.58 -7.66
C GLY A 77 -14.86 1.24 -8.47
N ASN A 78 -15.01 -0.03 -8.89
CA ASN A 78 -16.19 -0.47 -9.64
C ASN A 78 -17.51 -0.23 -8.88
N HIS A 79 -17.49 -0.37 -7.56
CA HIS A 79 -18.64 -0.15 -6.67
C HIS A 79 -19.04 1.34 -6.56
N ASP A 80 -18.09 2.25 -6.81
CA ASP A 80 -18.27 3.70 -6.77
C ASP A 80 -18.99 4.23 -8.01
N ASN A 81 -19.28 3.35 -8.99
CA ASN A 81 -20.00 3.71 -10.19
C ASN A 81 -21.43 3.15 -10.24
N PHE A 82 -21.88 2.43 -9.19
CA PHE A 82 -23.17 1.73 -9.22
C PHE A 82 -24.37 2.65 -9.39
N GLY A 83 -25.09 2.44 -10.49
CA GLY A 83 -26.28 3.23 -10.84
C GLY A 83 -26.02 4.70 -11.13
N ALA A 84 -24.77 5.13 -11.25
CA ALA A 84 -24.42 6.38 -11.90
C ALA A 84 -24.59 6.15 -13.40
N SER A 85 -25.74 6.53 -13.97
CA SER A 85 -26.01 6.31 -15.40
C SER A 85 -25.38 7.38 -16.31
N VAL A 86 -24.79 8.45 -15.77
CA VAL A 86 -24.02 9.47 -16.49
C VAL A 86 -23.16 10.22 -15.45
N THR A 87 -21.87 10.44 -15.75
CA THR A 87 -20.95 11.30 -14.98
C THR A 87 -21.62 12.67 -14.74
N GLY A 88 -21.79 13.09 -13.48
CA GLY A 88 -22.37 14.41 -13.16
C GLY A 88 -23.90 14.51 -12.90
N ARG A 89 -24.64 13.43 -12.68
CA ARG A 89 -25.98 13.47 -12.04
C ARG A 89 -25.96 12.83 -10.64
N SER A 90 -27.04 13.03 -9.85
CA SER A 90 -27.18 12.90 -8.38
C SER A 90 -26.56 11.71 -7.62
N LEU A 91 -26.03 10.69 -8.32
CA LEU A 91 -25.44 9.48 -7.75
C LEU A 91 -23.95 9.29 -8.09
N ASP A 92 -23.30 10.25 -8.75
CA ASP A 92 -21.85 10.23 -8.97
C ASP A 92 -21.12 10.80 -7.75
N PHE A 93 -21.03 10.00 -6.69
CA PHE A 93 -20.48 10.45 -5.41
C PHE A 93 -18.97 10.60 -5.44
N PHE A 94 -18.24 9.80 -6.23
CA PHE A 94 -16.82 10.02 -6.43
C PHE A 94 -16.56 11.45 -6.95
N SER A 95 -17.25 11.88 -8.00
CA SER A 95 -17.09 13.24 -8.55
C SER A 95 -17.53 14.36 -7.60
N ARG A 96 -18.23 14.04 -6.51
CA ARG A 96 -18.72 15.02 -5.53
C ARG A 96 -17.86 15.08 -4.26
N TYR A 97 -17.34 13.94 -3.81
CA TYR A 97 -16.70 13.81 -2.50
C TYR A 97 -15.21 13.50 -2.56
N SER A 98 -14.70 12.96 -3.67
CA SER A 98 -13.28 12.57 -3.79
C SER A 98 -12.34 13.77 -3.75
N ILE A 99 -11.12 13.57 -3.27
CA ILE A 99 -10.07 14.57 -3.26
C ILE A 99 -9.70 14.95 -4.70
N ASN A 100 -9.58 13.98 -5.62
CA ASN A 100 -9.27 14.30 -7.00
C ASN A 100 -10.36 15.18 -7.63
N ALA A 101 -11.64 14.95 -7.34
CA ALA A 101 -12.71 15.82 -7.83
C ALA A 101 -12.63 17.25 -7.24
N GLN A 102 -12.38 17.37 -5.93
CA GLN A 102 -12.18 18.66 -5.25
C GLN A 102 -11.00 19.45 -5.83
N LEU A 103 -9.97 18.76 -6.33
CA LEU A 103 -8.79 19.35 -6.96
C LEU A 103 -8.89 19.46 -8.49
N HIS A 104 -10.07 19.23 -9.07
CA HIS A 104 -10.32 19.27 -10.51
C HIS A 104 -9.47 18.28 -11.34
N ARG A 105 -9.09 17.14 -10.75
CA ARG A 105 -8.41 16.01 -11.41
C ARG A 105 -9.44 15.01 -11.94
N SER A 106 -10.24 15.44 -12.92
CA SER A 106 -11.38 14.68 -13.43
C SER A 106 -11.08 13.80 -14.65
N ARG A 107 -9.82 13.77 -15.12
CA ARG A 107 -9.42 12.88 -16.22
C ARG A 107 -9.44 11.43 -15.75
N LYS A 108 -9.65 10.49 -16.69
CA LYS A 108 -9.50 9.06 -16.39
C LYS A 108 -8.07 8.69 -16.05
N VAL A 109 -7.08 9.33 -16.68
CA VAL A 109 -5.67 9.18 -16.36
C VAL A 109 -5.14 10.48 -15.77
N ASN A 110 -4.52 10.39 -14.59
CA ASN A 110 -3.83 11.51 -13.96
C ASN A 110 -2.43 11.08 -13.58
N SER A 111 -1.46 11.96 -13.83
CA SER A 111 -0.08 11.72 -13.47
C SER A 111 0.48 12.82 -12.58
N ILE A 112 1.48 12.46 -11.77
CA ILE A 112 2.28 13.41 -11.00
C ILE A 112 3.73 12.95 -10.99
N THR A 113 4.63 13.91 -11.22
CA THR A 113 6.07 13.66 -11.10
C THR A 113 6.61 14.34 -9.85
N ILE A 114 7.16 13.54 -8.94
CA ILE A 114 7.98 14.04 -7.84
C ILE A 114 9.41 14.13 -8.34
N GLN A 115 9.93 15.36 -8.44
CA GLN A 115 11.29 15.61 -8.92
C GLN A 115 12.20 16.08 -7.79
N THR A 116 13.38 15.47 -7.71
CA THR A 116 14.49 15.90 -6.87
C THR A 116 15.68 16.28 -7.75
N SER A 117 16.74 16.82 -7.16
CA SER A 117 18.00 17.07 -7.87
C SER A 117 18.74 15.81 -8.33
N LYS A 118 18.27 14.61 -7.94
CA LYS A 118 18.94 13.34 -8.23
C LYS A 118 18.10 12.34 -9.02
N ARG A 119 16.77 12.49 -9.02
CA ARG A 119 15.84 11.50 -9.58
C ARG A 119 14.44 12.07 -9.74
N LYS A 120 13.65 11.35 -10.53
CA LYS A 120 12.21 11.57 -10.69
C LYS A 120 11.45 10.31 -10.29
N VAL A 121 10.28 10.50 -9.71
CA VAL A 121 9.29 9.44 -9.52
C VAL A 121 7.99 9.87 -10.19
N LEU A 122 7.57 9.15 -11.20
CA LEU A 122 6.32 9.38 -11.93
C LEU A 122 5.25 8.44 -11.39
N PHE A 123 4.16 8.98 -10.88
CA PHE A 123 2.96 8.23 -10.54
C PHE A 123 1.92 8.41 -11.63
N VAL A 124 1.32 7.33 -12.10
CA VAL A 124 0.23 7.32 -13.09
C VAL A 124 -0.96 6.57 -12.50
N GLY A 125 -1.97 7.31 -12.07
CA GLY A 125 -3.23 6.76 -11.60
C GLY A 125 -4.26 6.75 -12.71
N PHE A 126 -4.97 5.64 -12.89
CA PHE A 126 -6.01 5.56 -13.92
C PHE A 126 -7.30 4.87 -13.45
N ASP A 127 -8.43 5.45 -13.87
CA ASP A 127 -9.78 4.94 -13.65
C ASP A 127 -10.15 3.92 -14.74
N SER A 128 -10.06 2.65 -14.38
CA SER A 128 -10.42 1.50 -15.21
C SER A 128 -11.90 1.10 -15.10
N THR A 129 -12.73 1.89 -14.41
CA THR A 129 -14.14 1.56 -14.23
C THR A 129 -14.96 1.81 -15.51
N MET A 130 -16.06 1.07 -15.62
CA MET A 130 -17.03 1.20 -16.72
C MET A 130 -17.62 2.61 -16.78
N TYR A 131 -18.19 3.00 -17.92
CA TYR A 131 -18.95 4.24 -17.99
C TYR A 131 -20.20 4.21 -17.09
N SER A 132 -20.87 3.06 -16.99
CA SER A 132 -22.02 2.84 -16.11
C SER A 132 -21.79 1.64 -15.20
N GLY A 133 -21.93 1.81 -13.88
CA GLY A 133 -21.75 0.72 -12.93
C GLY A 133 -22.98 -0.19 -12.90
N LEU A 134 -22.77 -1.46 -13.25
CA LEU A 134 -23.79 -2.50 -13.21
C LEU A 134 -24.17 -2.84 -11.76
N ARG A 135 -25.47 -2.81 -11.45
CA ARG A 135 -25.99 -3.25 -10.15
C ARG A 135 -26.19 -4.76 -10.18
N GLY A 136 -25.26 -5.55 -9.63
CA GLY A 136 -25.36 -7.01 -9.60
C GLY A 136 -24.25 -7.69 -8.81
N LEU A 137 -24.36 -9.00 -8.57
CA LEU A 137 -23.40 -9.84 -7.82
C LEU A 137 -22.04 -10.05 -8.54
N THR A 138 -21.79 -9.37 -9.65
CA THR A 138 -20.65 -9.63 -10.52
C THR A 138 -19.57 -8.57 -10.33
N ASN A 139 -18.39 -9.00 -9.87
CA ASN A 139 -17.15 -8.32 -10.18
C ASN A 139 -16.88 -8.50 -11.68
N LEU A 140 -17.61 -7.76 -12.52
CA LEU A 140 -17.40 -7.80 -13.95
C LEU A 140 -16.20 -6.92 -14.27
N PHE A 141 -15.11 -7.58 -14.64
CA PHE A 141 -13.93 -6.95 -15.22
C PHE A 141 -14.29 -6.63 -16.67
N GLU A 142 -14.46 -5.35 -17.01
CA GLU A 142 -14.45 -4.95 -18.41
C GLU A 142 -13.00 -4.72 -18.85
N HIS A 143 -12.73 -5.04 -20.10
CA HIS A 143 -11.47 -4.69 -20.72
C HIS A 143 -11.42 -3.16 -20.89
N PRO A 144 -10.28 -2.52 -20.55
CA PRO A 144 -10.12 -1.09 -20.78
C PRO A 144 -10.25 -0.79 -22.28
N THR A 145 -10.74 0.40 -22.62
CA THR A 145 -10.82 0.80 -24.02
C THR A 145 -9.44 1.11 -24.58
N ASP A 146 -9.26 0.97 -25.89
CA ASP A 146 -7.99 1.30 -26.56
C ASP A 146 -7.58 2.76 -26.31
N GLU A 147 -8.55 3.69 -26.17
CA GLU A 147 -8.26 5.08 -25.84
C GLU A 147 -7.68 5.23 -24.43
N LEU A 148 -8.21 4.51 -23.44
CA LEU A 148 -7.69 4.54 -22.07
C LEU A 148 -6.27 3.96 -22.02
N LEU A 149 -6.06 2.83 -22.71
CA LEU A 149 -4.75 2.19 -22.81
C LEU A 149 -3.72 3.11 -23.48
N ALA A 150 -4.09 3.79 -24.57
CA ALA A 150 -3.23 4.75 -25.26
C ALA A 150 -2.90 5.98 -24.39
N GLU A 151 -3.85 6.46 -23.58
CA GLU A 151 -3.62 7.56 -22.65
C GLU A 151 -2.66 7.16 -21.52
N VAL A 152 -2.82 5.95 -20.96
CA VAL A 152 -1.90 5.38 -19.97
C VAL A 152 -0.50 5.22 -20.56
N ASP A 153 -0.36 4.66 -21.77
CA ASP A 153 0.93 4.52 -22.46
C ASP A 153 1.59 5.90 -22.64
N SER A 154 0.83 6.88 -23.14
CA SER A 154 1.34 8.22 -23.38
C SER A 154 1.81 8.91 -22.09
N GLU A 155 1.11 8.73 -20.97
CA GLU A 155 1.51 9.30 -19.68
C GLU A 155 2.73 8.55 -19.12
N LEU A 156 2.83 7.23 -19.31
CA LEU A 156 4.00 6.43 -18.89
C LEU A 156 5.25 6.75 -19.71
N LEU A 157 5.13 7.13 -20.99
CA LEU A 157 6.26 7.52 -21.84
C LEU A 157 6.90 8.86 -21.43
N GLN A 158 6.30 9.59 -20.47
CA GLN A 158 6.91 10.80 -19.94
C GLN A 158 8.31 10.51 -19.40
N TRP A 159 9.23 11.42 -19.71
CA TRP A 159 10.64 11.42 -19.28
C TRP A 159 11.55 10.39 -19.98
N ASP A 160 11.06 9.55 -20.89
CA ASP A 160 11.88 8.54 -21.57
C ASP A 160 12.96 9.13 -22.48
N SER A 161 12.76 10.35 -22.97
CA SER A 161 13.76 11.08 -23.74
C SER A 161 14.78 11.85 -22.87
N GLN A 162 14.61 11.86 -21.54
CA GLN A 162 15.43 12.65 -20.62
C GLN A 162 16.33 11.76 -19.76
N TYR A 163 17.58 11.61 -20.19
CA TYR A 163 18.57 10.74 -19.53
C TYR A 163 19.33 11.38 -18.36
N ALA A 164 19.04 12.65 -18.05
CA ALA A 164 19.78 13.42 -17.04
C ALA A 164 19.61 12.88 -15.61
N HIS A 165 18.46 12.26 -15.31
CA HIS A 165 18.18 11.69 -14.00
C HIS A 165 17.43 10.37 -14.14
N PRO A 166 17.72 9.35 -13.31
CA PRO A 166 16.93 8.13 -13.28
C PRO A 166 15.47 8.44 -12.92
N VAL A 167 14.56 7.72 -13.58
CA VAL A 167 13.11 7.84 -13.41
C VAL A 167 12.59 6.51 -12.89
N THR A 168 11.85 6.54 -11.79
CA THR A 168 11.04 5.43 -11.29
C THR A 168 9.60 5.70 -11.68
N LYS A 169 8.95 4.78 -12.39
CA LYS A 169 7.52 4.89 -12.70
C LYS A 169 6.71 4.03 -11.72
N VAL A 170 5.51 4.45 -11.36
CA VAL A 170 4.58 3.71 -10.51
C VAL A 170 3.19 3.93 -11.07
N SER A 171 2.51 2.86 -11.43
CA SER A 171 1.11 2.94 -11.87
C SER A 171 0.19 2.30 -10.83
N PHE A 172 -1.03 2.83 -10.72
CA PHE A 172 -2.01 2.32 -9.76
C PHE A 172 -3.43 2.48 -10.31
N SER A 173 -4.27 1.48 -10.03
CA SER A 173 -5.68 1.43 -10.41
C SER A 173 -6.46 0.53 -9.45
N HIS A 174 -7.79 0.51 -9.58
CA HIS A 174 -8.66 -0.37 -8.81
C HIS A 174 -8.53 -1.83 -9.21
N PHE A 175 -8.42 -2.10 -10.50
CA PHE A 175 -8.20 -3.45 -11.02
C PHE A 175 -6.70 -3.71 -11.26
N PRO A 176 -6.20 -4.92 -10.95
CA PRO A 176 -4.86 -5.31 -11.32
C PRO A 176 -4.66 -5.17 -12.84
N LEU A 177 -3.50 -4.63 -13.22
CA LEU A 177 -3.14 -4.34 -14.59
C LEU A 177 -3.10 -5.60 -15.45
N HIS A 178 -2.69 -6.74 -14.92
CA HIS A 178 -2.63 -7.97 -15.72
C HIS A 178 -4.01 -8.40 -16.26
N PHE A 179 -5.11 -8.02 -15.59
CA PHE A 179 -6.47 -8.26 -16.09
C PHE A 179 -6.88 -7.29 -17.21
N LEU A 180 -6.19 -6.16 -17.30
CA LEU A 180 -6.49 -5.06 -18.21
C LEU A 180 -5.74 -5.17 -19.53
N LEU A 181 -4.69 -6.00 -19.61
CA LEU A 181 -3.86 -6.11 -20.81
C LEU A 181 -4.34 -7.23 -21.75
N PRO A 182 -4.55 -6.95 -23.05
CA PRO A 182 -4.75 -7.98 -24.05
C PRO A 182 -3.50 -8.89 -24.15
N PRO A 183 -3.67 -10.19 -24.41
CA PRO A 183 -2.53 -11.05 -24.72
C PRO A 183 -1.78 -10.52 -25.96
N GLY A 184 -0.49 -10.24 -25.82
CA GLY A 184 0.38 -9.69 -26.87
C GLY A 184 0.68 -8.18 -26.75
N LEU A 185 0.13 -7.49 -25.75
CA LEU A 185 0.46 -6.11 -25.44
C LEU A 185 1.44 -6.04 -24.25
N GLU A 186 2.62 -6.65 -24.41
CA GLU A 186 3.76 -6.62 -23.46
C GLU A 186 4.25 -5.19 -23.14
N ARG A 187 3.71 -4.18 -23.83
CA ARG A 187 4.14 -2.78 -23.79
C ARG A 187 3.40 -1.92 -22.75
N LEU A 188 2.29 -2.42 -22.18
CA LEU A 188 1.47 -1.69 -21.22
C LEU A 188 1.53 -2.26 -19.80
N GLU A 189 2.49 -3.14 -19.53
CA GLU A 189 2.80 -3.55 -18.16
C GLU A 189 3.11 -2.30 -17.34
N GLY A 190 2.26 -2.02 -16.35
CA GLY A 190 2.37 -0.85 -15.50
C GLY A 190 3.74 -0.78 -14.86
N TYR A 191 4.55 0.07 -15.44
CA TYR A 191 5.97 0.08 -15.25
C TYR A 191 6.33 0.51 -13.84
N ILE A 192 7.01 -0.36 -13.12
CA ILE A 192 8.16 0.09 -12.34
C ILE A 192 9.38 -0.02 -13.22
N GLN A 193 9.46 0.90 -14.19
CA GLN A 193 10.70 1.14 -14.91
C GLN A 193 11.60 1.95 -13.99
N ASN A 194 12.74 1.38 -13.61
CA ASN A 194 13.91 2.14 -13.24
C ASN A 194 14.77 2.24 -14.48
N ALA A 195 14.71 3.37 -15.19
CA ALA A 195 15.69 3.65 -16.23
C ALA A 195 17.06 3.87 -15.55
N SER A 196 17.91 2.83 -15.57
CA SER A 196 19.31 2.96 -15.20
C SER A 196 20.00 3.82 -16.26
N SER A 197 20.26 5.09 -15.94
CA SER A 197 21.17 5.96 -16.70
C SER A 197 22.61 5.52 -16.43
N CYS A 198 22.93 4.31 -16.88
CA CYS A 198 24.28 3.81 -16.99
C CYS A 198 24.47 3.54 -18.48
N HIS A 199 25.62 3.92 -19.04
CA HIS A 199 25.90 3.93 -20.47
C HIS A 199 25.81 2.56 -21.20
N ASP A 200 25.17 1.54 -20.63
CA ASP A 200 24.79 0.33 -21.35
C ASP A 200 23.36 0.46 -21.89
N ILE A 201 23.29 0.65 -23.19
CA ILE A 201 22.07 0.79 -24.00
C ILE A 201 21.24 -0.52 -24.00
N ASP A 202 21.77 -1.62 -23.45
CA ASP A 202 21.27 -2.98 -23.70
C ASP A 202 20.68 -3.71 -22.48
N ALA A 203 20.62 -3.07 -21.31
CA ALA A 203 20.13 -3.70 -20.09
C ALA A 203 18.84 -3.05 -19.55
N ARG A 204 17.86 -2.82 -20.43
CA ARG A 204 16.49 -2.49 -20.01
C ARG A 204 15.82 -3.77 -19.50
N THR A 205 16.16 -4.18 -18.28
CA THR A 205 15.42 -5.24 -17.59
C THR A 205 14.18 -4.60 -17.01
N ASP A 206 13.07 -4.66 -17.75
CA ASP A 206 11.76 -4.28 -17.24
C ASP A 206 11.34 -5.35 -16.22
N VAL A 207 11.43 -5.01 -14.92
CA VAL A 207 10.94 -5.89 -13.85
C VAL A 207 9.55 -5.43 -13.47
N PHE A 208 8.55 -6.22 -13.86
CA PHE A 208 7.16 -5.99 -13.51
C PHE A 208 6.88 -6.52 -12.10
N TRP A 209 6.46 -5.62 -11.21
CA TRP A 209 5.91 -5.99 -9.90
C TRP A 209 4.49 -5.47 -9.82
N GLU A 210 3.55 -6.41 -9.72
CA GLU A 210 2.18 -6.08 -9.38
C GLU A 210 1.91 -6.41 -7.91
N TRP A 211 1.24 -5.48 -7.24
CA TRP A 211 0.96 -5.55 -5.83
C TRP A 211 -0.51 -5.38 -5.58
N GLU A 212 -1.21 -6.50 -5.48
CA GLU A 212 -2.60 -6.52 -5.04
C GLU A 212 -2.67 -6.52 -3.50
N MET A 213 -3.56 -5.70 -2.97
CA MET A 213 -3.94 -5.72 -1.55
C MET A 213 -5.31 -6.35 -1.40
N SER A 214 -5.46 -7.20 -0.38
CA SER A 214 -6.72 -7.90 -0.10
C SER A 214 -7.85 -6.92 0.27
N ASP A 215 -9.09 -7.33 -0.02
CA ASP A 215 -10.32 -6.58 0.29
C ASP A 215 -10.32 -5.99 1.71
N TRP A 216 -10.42 -4.66 1.80
CA TRP A 216 -10.43 -3.90 3.05
C TRP A 216 -11.54 -4.37 3.99
N ARG A 217 -12.68 -4.83 3.46
CA ARG A 217 -13.80 -5.35 4.26
C ARG A 217 -13.36 -6.51 5.17
N LYS A 218 -12.51 -7.41 4.66
CA LYS A 218 -12.11 -8.64 5.35
C LYS A 218 -10.74 -8.51 6.00
N SER A 219 -9.77 -7.99 5.27
CA SER A 219 -8.36 -8.07 5.63
C SER A 219 -7.84 -6.80 6.30
N ARG A 220 -8.57 -5.68 6.19
CA ARG A 220 -8.27 -4.36 6.79
C ARG A 220 -6.76 -4.09 6.83
N ALA A 221 -6.13 -3.98 5.67
CA ALA A 221 -4.68 -3.87 5.56
C ALA A 221 -4.27 -2.57 4.86
N MET A 222 -3.22 -1.91 5.34
CA MET A 222 -2.60 -0.73 4.70
C MET A 222 -1.16 -1.04 4.36
N ARG A 223 -0.73 -0.68 3.16
CA ARG A 223 0.67 -0.77 2.75
C ARG A 223 1.36 0.56 2.95
N VAL A 224 2.54 0.53 3.56
CA VAL A 224 3.48 1.66 3.54
C VAL A 224 4.60 1.29 2.58
N LEU A 225 4.76 2.09 1.52
CA LEU A 225 5.78 1.89 0.49
C LEU A 225 6.86 2.98 0.58
N ALA A 226 8.12 2.60 0.41
CA ALA A 226 9.25 3.51 0.36
C ALA A 226 10.04 3.32 -0.93
N ILE A 227 10.38 4.44 -1.58
CA ILE A 227 11.28 4.50 -2.73
C ILE A 227 12.57 5.19 -2.25
N ASP A 228 13.59 4.40 -1.93
CA ASP A 228 14.87 4.90 -1.40
C ASP A 228 15.97 4.68 -2.43
N ARG A 229 16.37 5.77 -3.08
CA ARG A 229 17.43 5.75 -4.12
C ARG A 229 17.20 4.72 -5.23
N GLY A 230 15.95 4.34 -5.48
CA GLY A 230 15.54 3.48 -6.60
C GLY A 230 15.16 2.10 -6.15
N HIS A 231 15.57 1.73 -4.94
CA HIS A 231 15.07 0.56 -4.25
C HIS A 231 13.65 0.83 -3.79
N ILE A 232 12.77 -0.16 -4.03
CA ILE A 232 11.40 -0.12 -3.56
C ILE A 232 11.26 -1.18 -2.48
N SER A 233 10.68 -0.77 -1.37
CA SER A 233 10.39 -1.60 -0.21
C SER A 233 8.98 -1.29 0.27
N PHE A 234 8.34 -2.25 0.91
CA PHE A 234 7.04 -2.02 1.51
C PHE A 234 6.83 -2.90 2.74
N VAL A 235 5.89 -2.48 3.59
CA VAL A 235 5.37 -3.28 4.71
C VAL A 235 3.85 -3.20 4.70
N ASP A 236 3.21 -4.34 4.95
CA ASP A 236 1.76 -4.42 5.11
C ASP A 236 1.40 -4.40 6.60
N VAL A 237 0.59 -3.42 6.98
CA VAL A 237 0.05 -3.22 8.32
C VAL A 237 -1.35 -3.80 8.36
N ASN A 238 -1.56 -4.83 9.16
CA ASN A 238 -2.84 -5.48 9.32
C ASN A 238 -3.60 -4.93 10.53
N PHE A 239 -4.81 -4.42 10.34
CA PHE A 239 -5.65 -3.83 11.39
C PHE A 239 -6.67 -4.80 12.01
N THR A 240 -6.63 -6.10 11.68
CA THR A 240 -7.58 -7.10 12.21
C THR A 240 -7.56 -7.19 13.73
N LEU A 241 -6.40 -6.95 14.37
CA LEU A 241 -6.24 -6.94 15.83
C LEU A 241 -6.15 -5.52 16.43
N GLY A 242 -6.35 -4.48 15.61
CA GLY A 242 -6.19 -3.07 15.98
C GLY A 242 -5.05 -2.38 15.23
N ALA A 243 -4.86 -1.09 15.48
CA ALA A 243 -3.79 -0.33 14.86
C ALA A 243 -2.43 -0.69 15.46
N GLU A 244 -1.48 -1.04 14.59
CA GLU A 244 -0.08 -1.16 14.97
C GLU A 244 0.42 0.16 15.54
N LYS A 245 1.09 0.07 16.69
CA LYS A 245 1.58 1.26 17.40
C LYS A 245 2.92 1.74 16.85
N THR A 246 3.67 0.83 16.24
CA THR A 246 4.98 1.08 15.66
C THR A 246 5.09 0.32 14.34
N ILE A 247 5.49 1.02 13.28
CA ILE A 247 5.67 0.48 11.93
C ILE A 247 7.15 0.64 11.59
N ILE A 248 7.82 -0.47 11.28
CA ILE A 248 9.21 -0.48 10.82
C ILE A 248 9.18 -0.88 9.34
N LEU A 249 9.80 -0.06 8.49
CA LEU A 249 9.92 -0.30 7.06
C LEU A 249 11.41 -0.27 6.69
N PRO A 250 12.07 -1.43 6.58
CA PRO A 250 13.42 -1.52 6.05
C PRO A 250 13.46 -1.01 4.61
N THR A 251 14.34 -0.05 4.32
CA THR A 251 14.52 0.48 2.96
C THR A 251 15.78 -0.03 2.29
N TYR A 252 16.77 -0.48 3.08
CA TYR A 252 17.99 -1.13 2.61
C TYR A 252 18.73 -1.85 3.76
N PRO A 253 19.42 -3.00 3.53
CA PRO A 253 19.32 -3.84 2.34
C PRO A 253 17.90 -4.40 2.18
N LEU A 254 17.53 -4.69 0.94
CA LEU A 254 16.26 -5.34 0.65
C LEU A 254 16.35 -6.84 0.89
N ASP A 255 15.20 -7.45 1.13
CA ASP A 255 15.10 -8.90 1.25
C ASP A 255 15.50 -9.58 -0.08
N SER A 256 16.32 -10.63 0.00
CA SER A 256 16.89 -11.32 -1.15
C SER A 256 15.84 -11.88 -2.13
N HIS A 257 14.61 -12.16 -1.67
CA HIS A 257 13.51 -12.60 -2.53
C HIS A 257 12.84 -11.47 -3.32
N PHE A 258 12.94 -10.23 -2.83
CA PHE A 258 12.36 -9.04 -3.45
C PHE A 258 13.41 -8.20 -4.18
N SER A 259 14.69 -8.52 -3.97
CA SER A 259 15.82 -7.95 -4.70
C SER A 259 15.95 -8.64 -6.05
N SER A 260 15.34 -8.07 -7.10
CA SER A 260 15.76 -8.40 -8.46
C SER A 260 17.21 -7.96 -8.62
N MET A 261 18.09 -8.93 -8.87
CA MET A 261 19.50 -8.72 -9.15
C MET A 261 19.66 -8.13 -10.56
N SER A 262 19.20 -6.90 -10.77
CA SER A 262 19.48 -6.16 -12.00
C SER A 262 19.80 -4.68 -11.74
N ASN A 263 21.08 -4.36 -11.97
CA ASN A 263 21.54 -3.12 -12.60
C ASN A 263 21.62 -1.80 -11.81
N TYR A 264 21.67 -1.80 -10.47
CA TYR A 264 21.99 -0.57 -9.70
C TYR A 264 23.49 -0.35 -9.43
N LYS A 265 24.37 -0.83 -10.31
CA LYS A 265 25.84 -0.69 -10.20
C LYS A 265 26.35 0.77 -10.17
N CYS A 266 25.49 1.76 -10.40
CA CYS A 266 25.89 3.13 -10.71
C CYS A 266 25.84 4.12 -9.55
N ASP A 267 25.44 3.71 -8.35
CA ASP A 267 25.71 4.49 -7.15
C ASP A 267 26.15 3.54 -6.04
N LEU A 268 27.45 3.47 -5.76
CA LEU A 268 28.02 2.69 -4.66
C LEU A 268 27.82 3.34 -3.28
N SER A 269 27.21 4.53 -3.22
CA SER A 269 26.93 5.25 -1.96
C SER A 269 25.90 4.58 -1.00
N PRO A 270 24.85 3.86 -1.45
CA PRO A 270 23.85 3.26 -0.55
C PRO A 270 24.40 2.08 0.27
N TYR A 271 25.43 1.41 -0.23
CA TYR A 271 25.94 0.13 0.28
C TYR A 271 26.61 0.20 1.66
N GLY A 272 26.76 1.41 2.23
CA GLY A 272 27.44 1.60 3.51
C GLY A 272 26.52 1.61 4.73
N HIS A 273 25.19 1.56 4.58
CA HIS A 273 24.28 1.65 5.73
C HIS A 273 23.05 0.74 5.62
N ILE A 274 22.66 0.11 6.73
CA ILE A 274 21.31 -0.39 6.98
C ILE A 274 20.41 0.82 7.17
N ARG A 275 19.22 0.83 6.56
CA ARG A 275 18.31 1.96 6.51
C ARG A 275 16.88 1.50 6.75
N ALA A 276 16.16 2.20 7.60
CA ALA A 276 14.76 1.91 7.86
C ALA A 276 13.99 3.16 8.26
N LEU A 277 12.74 3.24 7.84
CA LEU A 277 11.77 4.20 8.36
C LEU A 277 11.06 3.57 9.55
N VAL A 278 11.02 4.27 10.69
CA VAL A 278 10.39 3.78 11.91
C VAL A 278 9.35 4.78 12.39
N PHE A 279 8.07 4.48 12.17
CA PHE A 279 6.96 5.32 12.61
C PHE A 279 6.41 4.80 13.93
N SER A 280 6.13 5.67 14.89
CA SER A 280 5.47 5.27 16.13
C SER A 280 4.51 6.34 16.64
N VAL A 281 3.43 5.92 17.29
CA VAL A 281 2.51 6.83 18.00
C VAL A 281 3.09 7.37 19.30
N SER A 282 4.25 6.86 19.73
CA SER A 282 4.99 7.32 20.92
C SER A 282 6.43 7.68 20.55
N PRO A 283 7.11 8.52 21.35
CA PRO A 283 8.53 8.80 21.14
C PRO A 283 9.36 7.51 21.12
N ILE A 284 10.19 7.37 20.08
CA ILE A 284 11.12 6.26 19.93
C ILE A 284 12.31 6.47 20.86
N VAL A 285 12.64 5.45 21.65
CA VAL A 285 13.73 5.44 22.62
C VAL A 285 15.00 4.88 21.98
N SER A 286 14.90 3.78 21.26
CA SER A 286 16.02 3.16 20.55
C SER A 286 15.56 2.38 19.33
N VAL A 287 16.47 2.24 18.36
CA VAL A 287 16.33 1.35 17.21
C VAL A 287 17.62 0.54 17.10
N GLU A 288 17.51 -0.78 16.97
CA GLU A 288 18.63 -1.73 16.90
C GLU A 288 18.51 -2.53 15.60
N ALA A 289 19.63 -2.75 14.91
CA ALA A 289 19.72 -3.67 13.78
C ALA A 289 20.55 -4.89 14.18
N LYS A 290 19.99 -6.08 13.96
CA LYS A 290 20.60 -7.37 14.29
C LYS A 290 20.68 -8.26 13.06
N VAL A 291 21.80 -8.93 12.87
CA VAL A 291 21.97 -9.94 11.82
C VAL A 291 22.20 -11.29 12.48
N TYR A 292 21.43 -12.28 12.04
CA TYR A 292 21.53 -13.65 12.50
C TYR A 292 22.11 -14.55 11.41
N ASP A 293 23.07 -15.40 11.75
CA ASP A 293 23.54 -16.51 10.92
C ASP A 293 22.66 -17.74 11.18
N THR A 294 22.05 -18.26 10.12
CA THR A 294 21.14 -19.42 10.12
C THR A 294 21.83 -20.73 9.73
N SER A 295 23.14 -20.73 9.47
CA SER A 295 23.90 -21.92 9.08
C SER A 295 23.93 -23.01 10.17
N SER A 296 23.76 -22.61 11.44
CA SER A 296 23.69 -23.50 12.57
C SER A 296 22.23 -23.78 12.97
N ARG A 297 21.97 -24.86 13.71
CA ARG A 297 20.61 -25.14 14.24
C ARG A 297 20.07 -24.05 15.16
N ASN A 298 20.95 -23.17 15.66
CA ASN A 298 20.60 -22.02 16.48
C ASN A 298 20.85 -20.73 15.69
N LEU A 299 19.98 -19.74 15.88
CA LEU A 299 20.21 -18.39 15.35
C LEU A 299 21.33 -17.73 16.15
N ILE A 300 22.47 -17.46 15.48
CA ILE A 300 23.62 -16.81 16.11
C ILE A 300 23.65 -15.35 15.68
N ILE A 301 23.61 -14.42 16.64
CA ILE A 301 23.77 -12.99 16.35
C ILE A 301 25.23 -12.74 15.93
N VAL A 302 25.41 -12.30 14.70
CA VAL A 302 26.72 -11.94 14.12
C VAL A 302 26.92 -10.43 13.97
N LEU A 303 25.83 -9.66 14.04
CA LEU A 303 25.85 -8.21 14.14
C LEU A 303 24.74 -7.76 15.09
N ASP A 304 25.07 -6.84 16.00
CA ASP A 304 24.10 -6.12 16.84
C ASP A 304 24.59 -4.67 16.94
N THR A 305 23.85 -3.73 16.35
CA THR A 305 24.29 -2.34 16.23
C THR A 305 23.14 -1.35 16.42
N PRO A 306 23.33 -0.29 17.21
CA PRO A 306 22.32 0.75 17.35
C PRO A 306 22.20 1.56 16.05
N MET A 307 20.97 1.82 15.63
CA MET A 307 20.67 2.71 14.51
C MET A 307 20.48 4.15 15.00
N LYS A 308 21.04 5.11 14.28
CA LYS A 308 20.91 6.54 14.57
C LYS A 308 19.88 7.17 13.66
N LYS A 309 19.03 8.03 14.22
CA LYS A 309 18.13 8.87 13.43
C LYS A 309 18.96 9.85 12.61
N LEU A 310 18.65 9.98 11.31
CA LEU A 310 19.39 10.87 10.42
C LEU A 310 18.84 12.31 10.51
N ASP A 311 19.66 13.23 11.01
CA ASP A 311 19.33 14.65 11.12
C ASP A 311 19.06 15.30 9.75
N GLY A 312 18.11 16.23 9.71
CA GLY A 312 17.73 16.95 8.48
C GLY A 312 16.78 16.21 7.55
N SER A 313 16.39 14.97 7.88
CA SER A 313 15.25 14.32 7.24
C SER A 313 13.95 14.86 7.83
N ARG A 314 12.90 15.04 7.00
CA ARG A 314 11.53 15.35 7.47
C ARG A 314 10.86 14.15 8.18
N GLY A 315 11.58 13.06 8.41
CA GLY A 315 10.98 11.77 8.79
C GLY A 315 11.81 10.98 9.78
N ASP A 316 11.29 9.80 10.11
CA ASP A 316 11.88 8.89 11.08
C ASP A 316 12.81 7.87 10.42
N LEU A 317 13.79 8.36 9.64
CA LEU A 317 14.79 7.53 9.00
C LEU A 317 15.95 7.23 9.96
N TYR A 318 16.17 5.94 10.21
CA TYR A 318 17.26 5.41 11.03
C TYR A 318 18.30 4.73 10.16
N VAL A 319 19.58 4.89 10.52
CA VAL A 319 20.70 4.30 9.79
C VAL A 319 21.73 3.66 10.74
N ALA A 320 22.33 2.54 10.30
CA ALA A 320 23.49 1.93 10.95
C ALA A 320 24.54 1.55 9.89
N PRO A 321 25.84 1.52 10.20
CA PRO A 321 26.87 1.08 9.26
C PRO A 321 26.61 -0.33 8.71
N TRP A 322 26.86 -0.54 7.43
CA TRP A 322 26.71 -1.82 6.72
C TRP A 322 27.95 -2.12 5.90
N HIS A 323 28.39 -3.38 5.97
CA HIS A 323 29.51 -3.90 5.19
C HIS A 323 29.02 -5.11 4.39
N ILE A 324 28.41 -4.85 3.22
CA ILE A 324 27.76 -5.87 2.40
C ILE A 324 28.63 -7.11 2.14
N GLN A 325 29.92 -6.91 1.84
CA GLN A 325 30.87 -7.99 1.56
C GLN A 325 31.05 -8.99 2.72
N ALA A 326 30.72 -8.61 3.96
CA ALA A 326 30.78 -9.50 5.10
C ALA A 326 29.59 -10.47 5.18
N PHE A 327 28.51 -10.18 4.45
CA PHE A 327 27.25 -10.92 4.48
C PHE A 327 26.87 -11.52 3.12
N GLU A 328 27.64 -11.27 2.06
CA GLU A 328 27.51 -11.94 0.77
C GLU A 328 27.86 -13.44 0.89
N ASP A 329 26.85 -14.31 0.73
CA ASP A 329 27.01 -15.78 0.83
C ASP A 329 26.15 -16.50 -0.24
N PRO A 330 26.62 -17.62 -0.83
CA PRO A 330 25.87 -18.31 -1.89
C PRO A 330 24.46 -18.78 -1.47
N PRO A 331 24.26 -19.35 -0.27
CA PRO A 331 22.93 -19.42 0.34
C PRO A 331 22.35 -18.02 0.64
N LEU A 332 21.39 -17.59 -0.18
CA LEU A 332 20.65 -16.32 -0.06
C LEU A 332 19.85 -16.16 1.25
N GLU A 333 19.78 -17.19 2.08
CA GLU A 333 19.01 -17.25 3.33
C GLU A 333 19.90 -17.35 4.58
N ARG A 334 21.23 -17.34 4.41
CA ARG A 334 22.16 -17.55 5.52
C ARG A 334 22.05 -16.44 6.55
N TYR A 335 21.97 -15.19 6.10
CA TYR A 335 21.89 -14.04 6.99
C TYR A 335 20.50 -13.44 7.01
N VAL A 336 20.00 -13.16 8.21
CA VAL A 336 18.68 -12.55 8.39
C VAL A 336 18.82 -11.26 9.17
N LEU A 337 18.36 -10.17 8.57
CA LEU A 337 18.31 -8.85 9.18
C LEU A 337 17.00 -8.68 9.95
N GLN A 338 17.14 -8.32 11.20
CA GLN A 338 16.04 -7.92 12.07
C GLN A 338 16.28 -6.49 12.53
N ILE A 339 15.24 -5.66 12.43
CA ILE A 339 15.26 -4.32 13.01
C ILE A 339 14.23 -4.28 14.13
N GLU A 340 14.66 -3.81 15.29
CA GLU A 340 13.84 -3.69 16.49
C GLU A 340 13.74 -2.23 16.89
N ALA A 341 12.54 -1.78 17.24
CA ALA A 341 12.32 -0.45 17.79
C ALA A 341 11.73 -0.56 19.20
N THR A 342 12.21 0.30 20.09
CA THR A 342 11.64 0.48 21.43
C THR A 342 11.00 1.85 21.49
N ASP A 343 9.70 1.90 21.74
CA ASP A 343 8.99 3.15 22.02
C ASP A 343 8.69 3.30 23.51
N PHE A 344 8.44 4.54 23.93
CA PHE A 344 8.28 4.89 25.34
C PHE A 344 7.08 4.23 26.06
N ARG A 345 6.03 3.79 25.33
CA ARG A 345 4.77 3.34 25.94
C ARG A 345 4.48 1.85 25.76
N VAL A 346 5.09 1.18 24.80
CA VAL A 346 4.71 -0.17 24.35
C VAL A 346 5.80 -1.21 24.66
N GLY A 347 7.04 -0.79 24.94
CA GLY A 347 8.18 -1.70 25.11
C GLY A 347 8.82 -2.10 23.77
N ARG A 348 9.66 -3.15 23.75
CA ARG A 348 10.32 -3.64 22.53
C ARG A 348 9.30 -4.27 21.57
N GLN A 349 9.24 -3.78 20.34
CA GLN A 349 8.47 -4.39 19.25
C GLN A 349 9.43 -4.82 18.14
N PRO A 350 9.60 -6.13 17.91
CA PRO A 350 10.34 -6.62 16.76
C PRO A 350 9.47 -6.54 15.50
N LEU A 351 10.03 -6.09 14.38
CA LEU A 351 9.48 -6.45 13.07
C LEU A 351 10.08 -7.81 12.67
N ASN A 352 9.25 -8.73 12.22
CA ASN A 352 9.69 -10.05 11.77
C ASN A 352 10.54 -9.94 10.49
N LEU A 353 11.82 -10.32 10.65
CA LEU A 353 12.78 -10.97 9.74
C LEU A 353 12.63 -10.68 8.23
N GLY A 354 13.44 -9.74 7.73
CA GLY A 354 13.79 -9.68 6.31
C GLY A 354 15.13 -10.40 6.09
N ARG A 355 15.23 -11.24 5.07
CA ARG A 355 16.45 -12.01 4.77
C ARG A 355 17.43 -11.13 3.99
N SER A 356 18.54 -10.72 4.59
CA SER A 356 19.49 -9.80 3.95
C SER A 356 20.44 -10.54 3.01
N GLN A 357 20.70 -9.97 1.83
CA GLN A 357 21.87 -10.32 1.00
C GLN A 357 23.18 -9.78 1.57
#